data_AF-A0A2T7SZN5-F1
#
_entry.id   AF-A0A2T7SZN5-F1
#
_cell.length_a   1.000
_cell.length_b   1.000
_cell.length_c   1.000
_cell.angle_alpha   90.00
_cell.angle_beta   90.00
_cell.angle_gamma   90.00
#
_symmetry.space_group_name_H-M   'P 1'
#
loop_
_entity.id
_entity.type
_entity.pdbx_description
1 polymer ?
#
loop_
_entity_poly.entity_id
_entity_poly.type
_entity_poly.pdbx_seq_one_letter_code
_entity_poly.pdbx_strand_id
1 'polypeptide(L)' 'MKNPQSFDLVEAINLKNGILCTTYRATNAFGAIVTESKAITKDGKIVDYAKNCNEKFGDDVTHLKKFLKKI' A
#
# COMPACT_ATOMS: atom_id res chain seq x y z
N MET A 1 8.06 -1.14 25.64
CA MET A 1 6.63 -1.34 25.31
C MET A 1 6.51 -1.50 23.79
N LYS A 2 5.77 -2.52 23.33
CA LYS A 2 5.58 -2.89 21.90
C LYS A 2 5.11 -1.68 21.08
N ASN A 3 5.78 -1.41 19.96
CA ASN A 3 5.36 -0.42 18.97
C ASN A 3 3.97 -0.80 18.41
N PRO A 4 2.87 -0.07 18.73
CA PRO A 4 1.51 -0.55 18.46
C PRO A 4 0.98 -0.19 17.06
N GLN A 5 1.84 0.20 16.10
CA GLN A 5 1.42 0.63 14.77
C GLN A 5 2.26 0.00 13.65
N SER A 6 2.51 -1.31 13.72
CA SER A 6 3.04 -2.01 12.54
C SER A 6 1.93 -2.12 11.50
N PHE A 7 1.96 -1.23 10.51
CA PHE A 7 1.13 -1.39 9.32
C PHE A 7 1.63 -2.58 8.52
N ASP A 8 0.78 -3.59 8.36
CA ASP A 8 1.03 -4.74 7.52
C ASP A 8 0.58 -4.44 6.10
N LEU A 9 1.50 -4.59 5.14
CA LEU A 9 1.15 -4.59 3.72
C LEU A 9 0.27 -5.81 3.45
N VAL A 10 -0.97 -5.55 3.03
CA VAL A 10 -1.97 -6.56 2.67
C VAL A 10 -1.97 -6.81 1.17
N GLU A 11 -1.78 -5.76 0.38
CA GLU A 11 -1.84 -5.82 -1.07
C GLU A 11 -0.90 -4.77 -1.68
N ALA A 12 -0.22 -5.16 -2.76
CA ALA A 12 0.49 -4.24 -3.64
C ALA A 12 0.27 -4.65 -5.10
N ILE A 13 -0.30 -3.77 -5.90
CA ILE A 13 -0.56 -3.98 -7.33
C ILE A 13 0.24 -2.95 -8.12
N ASN A 14 1.10 -3.42 -9.02
CA ASN A 14 1.79 -2.55 -9.95
C ASN A 14 0.98 -2.44 -11.25
N LEU A 15 0.48 -1.23 -11.54
CA LEU A 15 -0.25 -0.96 -12.76
C LEU A 15 0.73 -0.81 -13.95
N LYS A 16 0.25 -1.05 -15.17
CA LYS A 16 1.09 -0.94 -16.39
C LYS A 16 1.64 0.49 -16.64
N ASN A 17 0.97 1.51 -16.12
CA ASN A 17 1.47 2.89 -16.13
C ASN A 17 2.56 3.17 -15.08
N GLY A 18 2.88 2.17 -14.25
CA GLY A 18 3.87 2.20 -13.17
C GLY A 18 3.43 2.94 -11.93
N ILE A 19 2.12 3.04 -11.70
CA ILE A 19 1.59 3.39 -10.39
C ILE A 19 1.53 2.12 -9.55
N LEU A 20 2.11 2.18 -8.36
CA LEU A 20 2.01 1.15 -7.34
C LEU A 20 0.84 1.46 -6.41
N CYS A 21 -0.17 0.61 -6.44
CA CYS A 21 -1.34 0.65 -5.57
C CYS A 21 -1.05 -0.23 -4.36
N THR A 22 -0.98 0.34 -3.16
CA THR A 22 -0.70 -0.40 -1.93
C THR A 22 -1.84 -0.26 -0.93
N THR A 23 -2.24 -1.36 -0.31
CA THR A 23 -3.19 -1.39 0.80
C THR A 23 -2.51 -1.94 2.04
N TYR A 24 -2.55 -1.16 3.12
CA TYR A 24 -2.01 -1.49 4.43
C TYR A 24 -3.13 -1.71 5.43
N ARG A 25 -2.89 -2.56 6.41
CA ARG A 25 -3.79 -2.80 7.54
C ARG A 25 -3.03 -2.69 8.86
N ALA A 26 -3.61 -2.03 9.83
CA ALA A 26 -3.07 -1.94 11.19
C ALA A 26 -4.18 -2.10 12.21
N THR A 27 -3.81 -2.42 13.45
CA THR A 27 -4.70 -2.32 14.61
C THR A 27 -4.37 -1.03 15.34
N ASN A 28 -5.36 -0.17 15.57
CA ASN A 28 -5.14 1.07 16.31
C ASN A 28 -5.09 0.83 17.83
N ALA A 29 -4.84 1.88 18.61
CA ALA A 29 -4.75 1.80 20.07
C ALA A 29 -6.05 1.34 20.77
N PHE A 30 -7.19 1.39 20.07
CA PHE A 30 -8.49 0.94 20.55
C PHE A 30 -8.81 -0.51 20.14
N GLY A 31 -7.86 -1.22 19.51
CA GLY A 31 -8.07 -2.59 19.03
C GLY A 31 -8.86 -2.69 17.72
N ALA A 32 -9.20 -1.57 17.08
CA ALA A 32 -9.93 -1.58 15.82
C ALA A 32 -8.99 -1.77 14.62
N ILE A 33 -9.44 -2.53 13.62
CA ILE A 33 -8.73 -2.70 12.35
C ILE A 33 -8.92 -1.44 11.50
N VAL A 34 -7.81 -0.81 11.12
CA VAL A 34 -7.76 0.34 10.22
C VAL A 34 -7.08 -0.10 8.93
N THR A 35 -7.65 0.30 7.79
CA THR A 35 -7.10 0.03 6.45
C THR A 35 -6.75 1.36 5.79
N GLU A 36 -5.57 1.45 5.19
CA GLU A 36 -5.07 2.64 4.51
C GLU A 36 -4.57 2.25 3.10
N SER A 37 -5.03 2.95 2.08
CA SER A 37 -4.63 2.71 0.68
C SER A 37 -3.88 3.91 0.11
N LYS A 38 -2.82 3.64 -0.64
CA LYS A 38 -1.96 4.66 -1.29
C LYS A 38 -1.69 4.28 -2.74
N ALA A 39 -1.69 5.27 -3.61
CA ALA A 39 -1.21 5.14 -4.98
C ALA A 39 0.10 5.90 -5.09
N ILE A 40 1.17 5.22 -5.48
CA ILE A 40 2.53 5.76 -5.52
C ILE A 40 2.99 5.72 -6.98
N THR A 41 3.30 6.86 -7.57
CA THR A 41 3.81 6.95 -8.94
C THR A 41 5.29 6.50 -9.02
N LYS A 42 5.80 6.27 -10.23
CA LYS A 42 7.22 5.88 -10.44
C LYS A 42 8.23 6.88 -9.84
N ASP A 43 7.86 8.16 -9.75
CA ASP A 43 8.67 9.22 -9.14
C ASP A 43 8.48 9.33 -7.61
N GLY A 44 7.78 8.39 -6.99
CA GLY A 44 7.59 8.29 -5.54
C GLY A 44 6.53 9.23 -4.98
N LYS A 45 5.75 9.92 -5.82
CA LYS A 45 4.67 10.80 -5.36
C LYS A 45 3.43 10.02 -5.01
N ILE A 46 2.78 10.41 -3.91
CA ILE A 46 1.48 9.88 -3.53
C ILE A 46 0.39 10.63 -4.32
N VAL A 47 -0.44 9.88 -5.02
CA VAL A 47 -1.59 10.38 -5.77
C VAL A 47 -2.89 9.78 -5.23
N ASP A 48 -4.01 10.30 -5.70
CA ASP A 48 -5.34 9.83 -5.32
C ASP A 48 -5.53 8.34 -5.65
N TYR A 49 -5.77 7.52 -4.63
CA TYR A 49 -5.95 6.07 -4.80
C TYR A 49 -7.20 5.73 -5.60
N ALA A 50 -8.34 6.37 -5.30
CA ALA A 50 -9.62 6.06 -5.94
C ALA A 50 -9.58 6.36 -7.44
N LYS A 51 -8.91 7.43 -7.86
CA LYS A 51 -8.75 7.79 -9.29
C LYS A 51 -7.77 6.88 -10.03
N ASN A 52 -6.75 6.39 -9.34
CA ASN A 52 -5.64 5.71 -9.99
C ASN A 52 -5.68 4.19 -9.89
N CYS A 53 -6.26 3.64 -8.82
CA CYS A 53 -6.21 2.22 -8.48
C CYS A 53 -7.57 1.54 -8.45
N ASN A 54 -8.66 2.29 -8.30
CA ASN A 54 -10.00 1.69 -8.27
C ASN A 54 -10.32 1.02 -9.62
N GLU A 55 -10.77 -0.24 -9.57
CA GLU A 55 -11.14 -1.06 -10.74
C GLU A 55 -10.03 -1.26 -11.80
N LYS A 56 -8.77 -0.97 -11.46
CA LYS A 56 -7.64 -1.20 -12.38
C LYS A 56 -6.92 -2.48 -12.04
N PHE A 57 -6.57 -3.21 -13.10
CA PHE A 57 -5.83 -4.47 -13.00
C PHE A 57 -4.35 -4.25 -13.32
N GLY A 58 -3.50 -4.91 -12.55
CA GLY A 58 -2.06 -4.88 -12.69
C GLY A 58 -1.42 -6.15 -12.15
N ASP A 59 -0.10 -6.13 -12.03
CA ASP A 59 0.65 -7.26 -11.51
C ASP A 59 0.63 -7.22 -9.98
N ASP A 60 0.17 -8.30 -9.34
CA ASP A 60 0.29 -8.46 -7.89
C ASP A 60 1.77 -8.62 -7.52
N VAL A 61 2.26 -7.64 -6.76
CA VAL A 61 3.63 -7.55 -6.26
C VAL A 61 3.65 -7.53 -4.72
N THR A 62 2.57 -7.95 -4.06
CA THR A 62 2.45 -7.99 -2.59
C THR A 62 3.59 -8.77 -1.94
N HIS A 63 4.04 -9.84 -2.58
CA HIS A 63 5.13 -10.69 -2.10
C HIS A 63 6.53 -10.06 -2.28
N LEU A 64 6.66 -8.99 -3.07
CA LEU A 64 7.92 -8.27 -3.26
C LEU A 64 8.27 -7.35 -2.07
N LYS A 65 7.76 -7.64 -0.85
CA LYS A 65 8.03 -6.93 0.44
C LYS A 65 9.49 -6.49 0.66
N LYS A 66 10.46 -7.11 -0.02
CA LYS A 66 11.88 -6.77 0.02
C LYS A 66 12.25 -5.46 -0.72
N PHE A 67 11.43 -4.97 -1.66
CA PHE A 67 11.72 -3.74 -2.43
C PHE A 67 11.28 -2.45 -1.73
N LEU A 68 10.24 -2.49 -0.88
CA LEU A 68 9.68 -1.29 -0.25
C LEU A 68 10.43 -0.83 1.02
N LYS A 69 11.41 -1.59 1.49
CA LYS A 69 12.23 -1.24 2.67
C LYS A 69 13.40 -0.29 2.38
N LYS A 70 13.52 0.22 1.14
CA LYS A 70 14.66 1.02 0.67
C LYS A 70 14.30 2.37 0.05
N ILE A 71 13.04 2.80 0.15
CA ILE A 71 12.60 4.17 -0.14
C ILE A 71 12.31 4.83 1.21
#